data_AF-A0A539DNX1-F1
#
_entry.id   AF-A0A539DNX1-F1
#
_cell.length_a   1.000
_cell.length_b   1.000
_cell.length_c   1.000
_cell.angle_alpha   90.00
_cell.angle_beta   90.00
_cell.angle_gamma   90.00
#
_symmetry.space_group_name_H-M   'P 1'
#
loop_
_entity.id
_entity.type
_entity.pdbx_description
1 polymer ?
#
loop_
_entity_poly.entity_id
_entity_poly.type
_entity_poly.pdbx_seq_one_letter_code
_entity_poly.pdbx_strand_id
1 'polypeptide(L)' 'MATEHFFKTVDQAMGQGSYRRLTLNCKNGNLVDIYINLPKQMADGVPLRKLMQQANDDFDNGCGQSFRVDRAGVGR' A
#
# COMPACT_ATOMS: atom_id res chain seq x y z
N MET A 1 -8.74 2.91 11.12
CA MET A 1 -8.53 3.72 9.91
C MET A 1 -9.47 3.21 8.83
N ALA A 2 -10.23 4.07 8.17
CA ALA A 2 -11.01 3.65 7.01
C ALA A 2 -10.07 3.32 5.84
N THR A 3 -10.26 2.18 5.19
CA THR A 3 -9.36 1.74 4.11
C THR A 3 -9.38 2.72 2.93
N GLU A 4 -10.53 3.31 2.62
CA GLU A 4 -10.63 4.34 1.58
C GLU A 4 -9.78 5.58 1.88
N HIS A 5 -9.69 5.99 3.14
CA HIS A 5 -8.84 7.11 3.54
C HIS A 5 -7.35 6.80 3.34
N PHE A 6 -6.95 5.55 3.61
CA PHE A 6 -5.61 5.08 3.31
C PHE A 6 -5.31 5.14 1.80
N PHE A 7 -6.22 4.66 0.95
CA PHE A 7 -6.05 4.74 -0.51
C PHE A 7 -5.91 6.17 -1.02
N LYS A 8 -6.73 7.10 -0.52
CA LYS A 8 -6.60 8.53 -0.85
C LYS A 8 -5.24 9.10 -0.45
N THR A 9 -4.73 8.70 0.70
CA THR A 9 -3.42 9.14 1.20
C THR A 9 -2.28 8.62 0.30
N VAL A 10 -2.37 7.35 -0.13
CA VAL A 10 -1.41 6.76 -1.08
C VAL A 10 -1.43 7.51 -2.41
N ASP A 11 -2.62 7.79 -2.94
CA ASP A 11 -2.76 8.51 -4.21
C ASP A 11 -2.22 9.94 -4.14
N GLN A 12 -2.39 10.62 -3.00
CA GLN A 12 -1.82 11.96 -2.79
C GLN A 12 -0.28 11.93 -2.78
N ALA A 13 0.32 10.92 -2.15
CA ALA A 13 1.77 10.81 -2.04
C ALA A 13 2.43 10.30 -3.32
N MET A 14 1.83 9.28 -3.96
CA MET A 14 2.43 8.51 -5.06
C MET A 14 1.79 8.83 -6.43
N GLY A 15 0.75 9.66 -6.47
CA GLY A 15 0.01 10.00 -7.69
C GLY A 15 -1.28 9.18 -7.82
N GLN A 16 -2.23 9.74 -8.56
CA GLN A 16 -3.57 9.17 -8.71
C GLN A 16 -3.53 7.71 -9.19
N GLY A 17 -4.35 6.86 -8.57
CA GLY A 17 -4.45 5.43 -8.91
C GLY A 17 -3.33 4.54 -8.38
N SER A 18 -2.35 5.09 -7.65
CA SER A 18 -1.23 4.31 -7.11
C SER A 18 -1.67 3.25 -6.10
N TYR A 19 -2.78 3.47 -5.39
CA TYR A 19 -3.32 2.47 -4.46
C TYR A 19 -3.64 1.13 -5.15
N ARG A 20 -3.88 1.13 -6.48
CA ARG A 20 -4.19 -0.07 -7.25
C ARG A 20 -3.00 -1.02 -7.44
N ARG A 21 -1.81 -0.59 -7.03
CA ARG A 21 -0.58 -1.39 -7.02
C ARG A 21 -0.30 -1.98 -5.64
N LEU A 22 -1.27 -1.93 -4.72
CA LEU A 22 -1.10 -2.41 -3.35
C LEU A 22 -1.88 -3.70 -3.11
N THR A 23 -1.26 -4.60 -2.35
CA THR A 23 -1.93 -5.69 -1.65
C THR A 23 -1.86 -5.43 -0.16
N LEU A 24 -3.02 -5.35 0.50
CA LEU A 24 -3.10 -5.17 1.96
C LEU A 24 -3.47 -6.49 2.64
N ASN A 25 -2.66 -6.91 3.61
CA ASN A 25 -2.99 -8.04 4.46
C ASN A 25 -3.33 -7.59 5.86
N CYS A 26 -4.46 -8.08 6.38
CA CYS A 26 -4.85 -7.88 7.76
C CYS A 26 -4.98 -9.20 8.51
N LYS A 27 -4.60 -9.18 9.79
CA LYS A 27 -4.82 -10.29 10.74
C LYS A 27 -5.58 -9.76 11.95
N ASN A 28 -6.72 -10.36 12.27
CA ASN A 28 -7.60 -9.93 13.37
C ASN A 28 -7.99 -8.43 13.31
N GLY A 29 -8.09 -7.88 12.10
CA GLY A 29 -8.40 -6.46 11.86
C GLY A 29 -7.23 -5.49 12.02
N ASN A 30 -6.01 -5.99 12.23
CA ASN A 30 -4.79 -5.19 12.25
C ASN A 30 -4.07 -5.33 10.91
N LEU A 31 -3.59 -4.21 10.35
CA LEU A 31 -2.75 -4.22 9.15
C LEU A 31 -1.39 -4.81 9.49
N VAL A 32 -0.99 -5.88 8.80
CA VAL A 32 0.26 -6.61 9.05
C VAL A 32 1.24 -6.48 7.91
N ASP A 33 0.78 -6.58 6.65
CA ASP A 33 1.64 -6.43 5.47
C ASP A 33 1.03 -5.48 4.45
N ILE A 34 1.92 -4.78 3.76
CA ILE A 34 1.62 -4.00 2.55
C ILE A 34 2.63 -4.43 1.50
N TYR A 35 2.15 -5.02 0.40
CA TYR A 35 2.98 -5.29 -0.77
C TYR A 35 2.74 -4.21 -1.82
N ILE A 36 3.80 -3.84 -2.52
CA ILE A 36 3.76 -2.86 -3.61
C ILE A 36 4.20 -3.56 -4.89
N ASN A 37 3.30 -3.60 -5.88
CA ASN A 37 3.65 -4.09 -7.20
C ASN A 37 4.55 -3.07 -7.91
N LEU A 38 5.70 -3.54 -8.40
CA LEU A 38 6.70 -2.74 -9.10
C LEU A 38 7.04 -3.37 -10.46
N PRO A 39 7.57 -2.58 -11.41
CA PRO A 39 7.98 -3.11 -12.70
C PRO A 39 9.11 -4.15 -12.54
N LYS A 40 9.14 -5.16 -13.41
CA LYS A 40 10.20 -6.18 -13.41
C LYS A 40 11.60 -5.60 -13.70
N GLN A 41 11.65 -4.50 -14.45
CA GLN A 41 12.87 -3.79 -14.79
C GLN A 41 12.83 -2.42 -14.15
N MET A 42 13.82 -2.12 -13.31
CA MET A 42 13.93 -0.84 -12.60
C MET A 42 15.31 -0.29 -12.85
N ALA A 43 15.39 0.90 -13.44
CA ALA A 43 16.66 1.60 -13.56
C ALA A 43 17.04 2.22 -12.21
N ASP A 44 18.34 2.28 -11.94
CA ASP A 44 18.86 2.88 -10.71
C ASP A 44 18.45 4.35 -10.60
N GLY A 45 18.12 4.77 -9.39
CA GLY A 45 17.77 6.16 -9.09
C GLY A 45 16.36 6.59 -9.53
N VAL A 46 15.55 5.71 -10.13
CA VAL A 46 14.14 6.02 -10.44
C VAL A 46 13.33 6.13 -9.15
N PRO A 47 12.62 7.25 -8.89
CA PRO A 47 11.81 7.39 -7.68
C PRO A 47 10.68 6.36 -7.61
N LEU A 48 10.37 5.85 -6.42
CA LEU A 48 9.28 4.90 -6.19
C LEU A 48 7.95 5.35 -6.81
N ARG A 49 7.61 6.64 -6.68
CA ARG A 49 6.44 7.25 -7.32
C ARG A 49 6.37 6.98 -8.82
N LYS A 50 7.50 7.01 -9.52
CA LYS A 50 7.56 6.71 -10.97
C LYS A 50 7.44 5.22 -11.24
N LEU A 51 8.06 4.38 -10.41
CA LEU A 51 7.98 2.92 -10.54
C LEU A 51 6.55 2.41 -10.35
N MET A 52 5.83 2.89 -9.33
CA MET A 52 4.43 2.50 -9.09
C MET A 52 3.51 2.85 -10.27
N GLN A 53 3.78 3.95 -10.96
CA GLN A 53 3.00 4.38 -12.13
C GLN A 53 3.26 3.52 -13.37
N GLN A 54 4.42 2.85 -13.44
CA GLN A 54 4.81 1.95 -14.53
C GLN A 54 4.36 0.51 -14.29
N ALA A 55 4.04 0.15 -13.05
CA ALA A 55 3.57 -1.18 -12.70
C ALA A 55 2.10 -1.38 -13.10
N ASN A 56 1.76 -2.62 -13.42
CA ASN A 56 0.39 -3.05 -13.65
C ASN A 56 -0.42 -3.00 -12.33
N ASP A 57 -1.73 -2.87 -12.45
CA ASP A 57 -2.62 -3.06 -11.30
C ASP A 57 -2.50 -4.49 -10.77
N ASP A 58 -2.46 -4.62 -9.44
CA ASP A 58 -2.48 -5.90 -8.72
C ASP A 58 -3.16 -5.70 -7.37
N PHE A 59 -4.29 -5.00 -7.41
CA PHE A 59 -4.95 -4.52 -6.22
C PHE A 59 -5.64 -5.66 -5.47
N ASP A 60 -5.29 -5.81 -4.19
CA ASP A 60 -6.01 -6.70 -3.28
C ASP A 60 -6.14 -6.06 -1.89
N ASN A 61 -7.30 -6.25 -1.26
CA ASN A 61 -7.65 -5.65 0.02
C ASN A 61 -8.17 -6.71 1.00
N GLY A 62 -7.24 -7.39 1.67
CA GLY A 62 -7.51 -8.31 2.78
C GLY A 62 -7.95 -7.63 4.08
N CYS A 63 -8.10 -6.30 4.10
CA CYS A 63 -8.42 -5.52 5.29
C CYS A 63 -9.89 -5.05 5.39
N GLY A 64 -10.69 -5.27 4.36
CA GLY A 64 -12.09 -4.83 4.33
C GLY A 64 -12.24 -3.31 4.38
N GLN A 65 -13.29 -2.81 5.05
CA GLN A 65 -13.62 -1.38 5.09
C GLN A 65 -12.76 -0.55 6.05
N SER A 66 -12.14 -1.21 7.04
CA SER A 66 -11.29 -0.53 8.02
C SER A 66 -10.32 -1.48 8.69
N PHE A 67 -9.15 -0.97 9.08
CA PHE A 67 -8.13 -1.70 9.83
C PHE A 67 -7.55 -0.84 10.96
N ARG A 68 -6.88 -1.50 11.90
CA ARG A 68 -6.07 -0.86 12.94
C ARG A 68 -4.61 -0.85 12.49
N VAL A 69 -3.91 0.22 12.84
CA VAL A 69 -2.46 0.30 12.71
C VAL A 69 -1.92 0.19 14.13
N ASP A 70 -1.12 -0.85 14.37
CA ASP A 70 -0.54 -1.06 15.68
C ASP A 70 0.39 0.11 16.01
N ARG A 71 0.34 0.54 17.26
CA ARG A 71 1.33 1.50 17.76
C ARG A 71 2.66 0.76 17.83
N ALA A 72 3.74 1.39 17.38
CA ALA A 72 5.07 0.88 17.65
C ALA A 72 5.25 0.76 19.17
N GLY A 73 5.33 -0.47 19.66
CA GLY A 73 5.57 -0.79 21.06
C GLY A 73 6.42 -2.05 21.09
N VAL A 74 7.62 -1.94 21.66
CA VAL A 74 8.41 -3.10 22.08
C VAL A 74 7.50 -3.94 22.99
N GLY A 75 7.21 -5.17 22.56
CA GLY A 75 6.40 -6.10 23.34
C GLY A 75 6.90 -6.13 24.78
N ARG A 76 5.97 -6.00 25.73
CA ARG A 76 6.24 -6.40 27.12
C ARG A 76 6.21 -7.91 27.20
#